data_AF-S8C6J8-F1
#
_entry.id   AF-S8C6J8-F1
#
_cell.length_a   1.000
_cell.length_b   1.000
_cell.length_c   1.000
_cell.angle_alpha   90.00
_cell.angle_beta   90.00
_cell.angle_gamma   90.00
#
_symmetry.space_group_name_H-M   'P 1'
#
loop_
_entity.id
_entity.type
_entity.pdbx_description
1 polymer ?
#
loop_
_entity_poly.entity_id
_entity_poly.type
_entity_poly.pdbx_seq_one_letter_code
_entity_poly.pdbx_strand_id
1 'polypeptide(L)' 'RSLYWKGLFHYYISYGALSANRIPCPPRSGRSYYTHNCYRARGPVHPYSRGCSAITHCR' A
#
# COMPACT_ATOMS: atom_id res chain seq x y z
N ARG A 1 -14.00 -11.79 4.12
CA ARG A 1 -12.69 -12.45 3.92
C ARG A 1 -12.11 -11.96 2.59
N SER A 2 -11.30 -10.90 2.58
CA SER A 2 -10.75 -10.32 1.33
C SER A 2 -9.69 -11.26 0.75
N LEU A 3 -9.97 -11.87 -0.39
CA LEU A 3 -9.17 -12.92 -1.02
C LEU A 3 -7.92 -12.42 -1.77
N TYR A 4 -7.53 -11.15 -1.61
CA TYR A 4 -6.48 -10.54 -2.44
C TYR A 4 -5.18 -10.25 -1.70
N TRP A 5 -4.92 -10.99 -0.62
CA TRP A 5 -3.61 -11.05 0.04
C TRP A 5 -2.70 -12.07 -0.65
N LYS A 6 -2.47 -11.90 -1.95
CA LYS A 6 -1.35 -12.57 -2.62
C LYS A 6 -0.52 -11.50 -3.31
N GLY A 7 0.75 -11.50 -2.94
CA GLY A 7 1.68 -10.41 -3.19
C GLY A 7 1.90 -10.10 -4.66
N LEU A 8 2.58 -8.99 -4.89
CA LEU A 8 3.29 -8.69 -6.14
C LEU A 8 2.42 -8.66 -7.38
N PHE A 9 1.25 -8.05 -7.32
CA PHE A 9 0.56 -7.74 -8.54
C PHE A 9 0.77 -6.28 -8.93
N HIS A 10 1.52 -6.12 -10.02
CA HIS A 10 1.68 -4.90 -10.79
C HIS A 10 0.33 -4.49 -11.37
N TYR A 11 -0.54 -3.92 -10.52
CA TYR A 11 -1.80 -3.34 -10.94
C TYR A 11 -1.71 -1.82 -10.84
N TYR A 12 -2.29 -1.12 -11.82
CA TYR A 12 -2.45 0.32 -11.72
C TYR A 12 -3.44 0.64 -10.60
N ILE A 13 -3.02 1.48 -9.66
CA ILE A 13 -3.83 1.91 -8.51
C ILE A 13 -5.15 2.53 -8.99
N SER A 14 -5.13 3.19 -10.14
CA SER A 14 -6.30 3.74 -10.82
C SER A 14 -7.41 2.70 -11.06
N TYR A 15 -7.07 1.52 -11.61
CA TYR A 15 -8.04 0.43 -11.77
C TYR A 15 -8.36 -0.25 -10.44
N GLY A 16 -7.41 -0.25 -9.50
CA GLY A 16 -7.63 -0.77 -8.16
C GLY A 16 -8.68 -0.02 -7.36
N ALA A 17 -8.82 1.28 -7.58
CA ALA A 17 -9.80 2.13 -6.90
C ALA A 17 -11.26 1.75 -7.19
N LEU A 18 -11.52 1.04 -8.30
CA LEU A 18 -12.86 0.51 -8.62
C LEU A 18 -13.31 -0.59 -7.66
N SER A 19 -12.38 -1.20 -6.91
CA SER A 19 -12.68 -2.21 -5.90
C SER A 19 -12.69 -1.59 -4.52
N ALA A 20 -13.88 -1.53 -3.90
CA ALA A 20 -14.11 -0.83 -2.63
C ALA A 20 -13.19 -1.27 -1.46
N ASN A 21 -12.68 -2.50 -1.49
CA ASN A 21 -11.88 -3.08 -0.41
C ASN A 21 -10.38 -3.21 -0.77
N ARG A 22 -9.92 -2.58 -1.85
CA ARG A 22 -8.52 -2.65 -2.31
C ARG A 22 -7.75 -1.41 -1.86
N ILE A 23 -6.71 -1.63 -1.07
CA ILE A 23 -5.88 -0.59 -0.45
C ILE A 23 -4.39 -0.89 -0.78
N PRO A 24 -3.56 0.12 -1.11
CA PRO A 24 -2.16 -0.06 -1.55
C PRO A 24 -1.17 -0.43 -0.43
N CYS A 25 -1.65 -0.62 0.79
CA CYS A 25 -0.90 -1.11 1.94
C CYS A 25 -1.73 -2.19 2.63
N PRO A 26 -1.08 -3.09 3.40
CA PRO A 26 -1.81 -4.03 4.25
C PRO A 26 -2.71 -3.26 5.26
N PRO A 27 -4.01 -3.60 5.37
CA PRO A 27 -4.89 -2.97 6.34
C PRO A 27 -4.38 -3.19 7.76
N ARG A 28 -4.67 -2.22 8.63
CA ARG A 28 -4.18 -2.16 10.03
C ARG A 28 -2.66 -2.01 10.20
N SER A 29 -1.92 -1.67 9.14
CA SER A 29 -0.49 -1.37 9.26
C SER A 29 -0.20 -0.04 9.96
N GLY A 30 -1.14 0.92 9.91
CA GLY A 30 -0.96 2.27 10.45
C GLY A 30 0.07 3.14 9.69
N ARG A 31 0.67 2.60 8.62
CA ARG A 31 1.69 3.27 7.81
C ARG A 31 1.04 4.22 6.81
N SER A 32 1.77 5.25 6.41
CA SER A 32 1.33 6.13 5.33
C SER A 32 1.29 5.35 4.00
N TYR A 33 0.31 5.62 3.14
CA TYR A 33 0.24 5.04 1.78
C TYR A 33 1.41 5.45 0.89
N TYR A 34 2.15 6.49 1.28
CA TYR A 34 3.35 6.98 0.63
C TYR A 34 4.63 6.37 1.20
N THR A 35 4.52 5.31 2.01
CA THR A 35 5.68 4.53 2.46
C THR A 35 6.16 3.66 1.31
N HIS A 36 7.45 3.76 0.99
CA HIS A 36 8.07 2.90 -0.02
C HIS A 36 8.07 1.43 0.44
N ASN A 37 7.78 0.48 -0.46
CA ASN A 37 7.71 -0.95 -0.15
C ASN A 37 6.76 -1.31 1.00
N CYS A 38 5.61 -0.63 1.10
CA CYS A 38 4.70 -0.74 2.26
C CYS A 38 4.30 -2.18 2.63
N TYR A 39 4.13 -3.08 1.64
CA TYR A 39 3.80 -4.49 1.88
C TYR A 39 4.93 -5.31 2.52
N ARG A 40 6.18 -4.91 2.28
CA ARG A 40 7.39 -5.60 2.79
C ARG A 40 7.99 -4.88 3.97
N ALA A 41 7.56 -3.66 4.24
CA ALA A 41 8.17 -2.81 5.23
C ALA A 41 7.85 -3.31 6.66
N ARG A 42 8.90 -3.45 7.46
CA ARG A 42 8.86 -3.93 8.86
C ARG A 42 9.34 -2.81 9.80
N GLY A 43 9.09 -2.95 11.09
CA GLY A 43 9.53 -1.98 12.10
C GLY A 43 8.44 -1.02 12.59
N PRO A 44 8.81 -0.05 13.45
CA PRO A 44 7.87 0.90 14.04
C PRO A 44 7.16 1.75 12.97
N VAL A 45 5.94 2.15 13.29
CA VAL A 45 5.07 2.89 12.39
C VAL A 45 5.32 4.38 12.57
N HIS A 46 5.64 5.07 11.48
CA HIS A 46 5.80 6.53 11.45
C HIS A 46 4.82 7.14 10.42
N PRO A 47 3.57 7.47 10.83
CA PRO A 47 2.53 7.92 9.90
C PRO A 47 2.86 9.22 9.17
N TYR A 48 3.65 10.10 9.80
CA TYR A 48 4.05 11.39 9.25
C TYR A 48 5.23 11.30 8.29
N SER A 49 5.96 10.18 8.28
CA SER A 49 7.05 9.95 7.35
C SER A 49 6.50 9.51 6.00
N ARG A 50 6.89 10.24 4.94
CA ARG A 50 6.61 9.91 3.55
C ARG A 50 7.92 9.50 2.89
N GLY A 51 7.95 8.37 2.20
CA GLY A 51 9.14 7.85 1.52
C GLY A 51 9.05 7.90 0.00
N CYS A 52 7.97 8.46 -0.54
CA CYS A 52 7.65 8.44 -1.95
C CYS A 52 6.79 9.65 -2.32
N SER A 53 7.05 10.22 -3.50
CA SER A 53 6.39 11.43 -4.01
C SER A 53 5.10 11.15 -4.77
N ALA A 54 5.02 10.02 -5.48
CA ALA A 54 3.90 9.66 -6.33
C ALA A 54 3.43 8.23 -6.05
N ILE A 55 2.16 8.07 -5.68
CA ILE A 55 1.61 6.80 -5.18
C ILE A 55 1.79 5.62 -6.17
N THR A 56 1.80 5.91 -7.46
CA THR A 56 2.05 4.96 -8.56
C THR A 56 3.47 4.35 -8.56
N HIS A 57 4.42 5.00 -7.89
CA HIS A 57 5.84 4.61 -7.82
C HIS A 57 6.27 4.11 -6.43
N CYS A 58 5.39 4.10 -5.43
CA CYS A 58 5.74 3.79 -4.02
C CYS A 58 5.89 2.30 -3.70
N ARG A 59 6.23 1.50 -4.70
CA ARG A 59 6.20 0.03 -4.65
C ARG A 59 6.97 -0.53 -3.50
#